data_AF-A0AA96TYJ1-F1
#
_entry.id   AF-A0AA96TYJ1-F1
#
_cell.length_a   1.000
_cell.length_b   1.000
_cell.length_c   1.000
_cell.angle_alpha   90.00
_cell.angle_beta   90.00
_cell.angle_gamma   90.00
#
_symmetry.space_group_name_H-M   'P 1'
#
loop_
_entity.id
_entity.type
_entity.pdbx_description
1 polymer ?
#
loop_
_entity_poly.entity_id
_entity_poly.type
_entity_poly.pdbx_seq_one_letter_code
_entity_poly.pdbx_strand_id
1 'polypeptide(L)'
;MKKFVLDEIDHQILDILIENARTPFTDIAKKLLVSAGTIHVRVKKMEDEGIIQGSTLTLNYDKMGYTFIAHVGVYLEKTSMTQHVLDSLRLIPNVTVAYVTAGKYNIFCKVRAKSTNDAKDIIYKIDDISGVNRTETMISLEESINDKKRLMHAIFQEI
;
A
#
# COMPACT_ATOMS: atom_id res chain seq x y z
N MET A 1 13.78 -0.57 -20.63
CA MET A 1 14.47 -0.98 -19.39
C MET A 1 14.65 -2.50 -19.45
N LYS A 2 15.83 -3.03 -19.08
CA LYS A 2 16.02 -4.48 -18.98
C LYS A 2 15.14 -5.00 -17.85
N LYS A 3 14.35 -6.04 -18.11
CA LYS A 3 13.56 -6.73 -17.08
C LYS A 3 14.56 -7.40 -16.14
N PHE A 4 14.62 -6.99 -14.87
CA PHE A 4 15.31 -7.75 -13.85
C PHE A 4 14.64 -9.12 -13.77
N VAL A 5 15.40 -10.20 -13.95
CA VAL A 5 14.89 -11.57 -13.87
C VAL A 5 15.30 -12.08 -12.50
N LEU A 6 14.30 -12.30 -11.65
CA LEU A 6 14.47 -13.00 -10.38
C LEU A 6 14.76 -14.47 -10.68
N ASP A 7 15.72 -15.05 -9.98
CA ASP A 7 15.92 -16.51 -9.98
C ASP A 7 15.28 -17.16 -8.73
N GLU A 8 15.30 -18.48 -8.67
CA GLU A 8 14.71 -19.24 -7.56
C GLU A 8 15.26 -18.84 -6.18
N ILE A 9 16.55 -18.48 -6.10
CA ILE A 9 17.15 -18.05 -4.83
C ILE A 9 16.60 -16.69 -4.43
N ASP A 10 16.48 -15.76 -5.38
CA ASP A 10 15.88 -14.44 -5.12
C ASP A 10 14.43 -14.58 -4.64
N HIS A 11 13.65 -15.47 -5.26
CA HIS A 11 12.28 -15.78 -4.83
C HIS A 11 12.22 -16.31 -3.39
N GLN A 12 13.06 -17.29 -3.06
CA GLN A 12 13.12 -17.85 -1.71
C GLN A 12 13.57 -16.82 -0.66
N ILE A 13 14.49 -15.91 -1.03
CA ILE A 13 14.88 -14.79 -0.18
C ILE A 13 13.67 -13.88 0.08
N LEU A 14 12.93 -13.50 -0.97
CA LEU A 14 11.76 -12.63 -0.86
C LEU A 14 10.67 -13.27 0.01
N ASP A 15 10.37 -14.55 -0.19
CA ASP A 15 9.38 -15.27 0.64
C ASP A 15 9.74 -15.22 2.14
N ILE A 16 11.02 -15.44 2.48
CA ILE A 16 11.46 -15.39 3.87
C ILE A 16 11.37 -13.97 4.45
N LEU A 17 11.77 -12.96 3.68
CA LEU A 17 11.76 -11.56 4.12
C LEU A 17 10.35 -10.97 4.18
N ILE A 18 9.42 -11.41 3.34
CA ILE A 18 8.01 -11.03 3.39
C ILE A 18 7.34 -11.59 4.64
N GLU A 19 7.69 -12.81 5.04
CA GLU A 19 7.24 -13.38 6.30
C GLU A 19 7.83 -12.63 7.50
N ASN A 20 9.14 -12.40 7.48
CA ASN A 20 9.81 -11.64 8.53
C ASN A 20 11.02 -10.88 7.96
N ALA A 21 10.84 -9.57 7.76
CA ALA A 21 11.87 -8.68 7.24
C ALA A 21 13.09 -8.54 8.18
N ARG A 22 12.98 -8.99 9.44
CA ARG A 22 14.09 -8.99 10.42
C ARG A 22 14.89 -10.29 10.42
N THR A 23 14.57 -11.25 9.56
CA THR A 23 15.30 -12.52 9.49
C THR A 23 16.77 -12.24 9.15
N PRO A 24 17.74 -12.65 9.99
CA PRO A 24 19.15 -12.43 9.72
C PRO A 24 19.60 -13.11 8.43
N PHE A 25 20.42 -12.43 7.63
CA PHE A 25 20.94 -13.02 6.37
C PHE A 25 21.73 -14.30 6.60
N THR A 26 22.32 -14.49 7.79
CA THR A 26 22.98 -15.74 8.19
C THR A 26 22.01 -16.91 8.28
N ASP A 27 20.77 -16.67 8.70
CA ASP A 27 19.75 -17.72 8.86
C ASP A 27 19.10 -18.05 7.51
N ILE A 28 18.90 -17.02 6.68
CA ILE A 28 18.51 -17.20 5.27
C ILE A 28 19.58 -18.03 4.53
N ALA A 29 20.85 -17.66 4.67
CA ALA A 29 21.98 -18.36 4.07
C ALA A 29 22.03 -19.85 4.46
N LYS A 30 21.86 -20.16 5.76
CA LYS A 30 21.79 -21.55 6.25
C LYS A 30 20.62 -22.32 5.62
N LYS A 31 19.44 -21.70 5.52
CA LYS A 31 18.23 -22.32 4.97
C LYS A 31 18.37 -22.60 3.47
N LEU A 32 19.02 -21.70 2.74
CA LEU A 32 19.18 -21.77 1.27
C LEU A 32 20.50 -22.42 0.84
N LEU A 33 21.32 -22.91 1.78
CA LEU A 33 22.63 -23.54 1.52
C LEU A 33 23.60 -22.67 0.71
N VAL A 34 23.61 -21.36 0.98
CA VAL A 34 24.52 -20.38 0.34
C VAL A 34 25.26 -19.55 1.39
N SER A 35 26.22 -18.73 0.96
CA SER A 35 26.93 -17.84 1.88
C SER A 35 26.07 -16.62 2.27
N ALA A 36 26.27 -16.08 3.47
CA ALA A 36 25.63 -14.83 3.89
C ALA A 36 25.98 -13.65 2.98
N GLY A 37 27.20 -13.64 2.41
CA GLY A 37 27.61 -12.65 1.40
C GLY A 37 26.79 -12.74 0.12
N THR A 38 26.45 -13.96 -0.32
CA THR A 38 25.57 -14.19 -1.48
C THR A 38 24.18 -13.61 -1.25
N ILE A 39 23.59 -13.83 -0.06
CA ILE A 39 22.30 -13.25 0.31
C ILE A 39 22.37 -11.72 0.31
N HIS A 40 23.42 -11.15 0.93
CA HIS A 40 23.60 -9.70 0.99
C HIS A 40 23.66 -9.06 -0.40
N VAL A 41 24.45 -9.63 -1.32
CA VAL A 41 24.57 -9.12 -2.70
C VAL A 41 23.22 -9.19 -3.44
N ARG A 42 22.48 -10.29 -3.28
CA ARG A 42 21.17 -10.48 -3.93
C ARG A 42 20.12 -9.50 -3.43
N VAL A 43 19.98 -9.36 -2.10
CA VAL A 43 19.06 -8.39 -1.49
C VAL A 43 19.41 -6.98 -1.95
N LYS A 44 20.70 -6.61 -1.90
CA LYS A 44 21.15 -5.28 -2.32
C LYS A 44 20.83 -5.00 -3.79
N LYS A 45 21.03 -6.00 -4.66
CA LYS A 45 20.69 -5.90 -6.07
C LYS A 45 19.18 -5.71 -6.29
N MET A 46 18.33 -6.43 -5.54
CA MET A 46 16.87 -6.27 -5.61
C MET A 46 16.41 -4.90 -5.08
N GLU A 47 17.09 -4.33 -4.09
CA GLU A 47 16.86 -2.95 -3.62
C GLU A 47 17.25 -1.93 -4.68
N ASP A 48 18.44 -2.07 -5.28
CA ASP A 48 18.96 -1.15 -6.30
C ASP A 48 18.08 -1.15 -7.57
N GLU A 49 17.43 -2.27 -7.87
CA GLU A 49 16.49 -2.43 -8.99
C GLU A 49 15.04 -2.05 -8.62
N GLY A 50 14.80 -1.65 -7.37
CA GLY A 50 13.50 -1.17 -6.89
C GLY A 50 12.43 -2.25 -6.69
N ILE A 51 12.82 -3.53 -6.71
CA ILE A 51 11.94 -4.66 -6.36
C ILE A 51 11.68 -4.64 -4.85
N ILE A 52 12.74 -4.46 -4.06
CA ILE A 52 12.63 -4.18 -2.63
C ILE A 52 12.64 -2.67 -2.45
N GLN A 53 11.47 -2.10 -2.16
CA GLN A 53 11.33 -0.65 -1.94
C GLN A 53 11.57 -0.24 -0.48
N GLY A 54 11.57 -1.22 0.45
CA GLY A 54 11.80 -1.00 1.87
C GLY A 54 11.10 -2.04 2.74
N SER A 55 11.22 -1.88 4.05
CA SER A 55 10.51 -2.68 5.04
C SER A 55 9.60 -1.78 5.89
N THR A 56 8.35 -2.20 6.07
CA THR A 56 7.35 -1.45 6.84
C THR A 56 6.72 -2.33 7.90
N LEU A 57 6.35 -1.75 9.04
CA LEU A 57 5.57 -2.45 10.06
C LEU A 57 4.10 -2.51 9.64
N THR A 58 3.49 -3.69 9.78
CA THR A 58 2.04 -3.83 9.68
C THR A 58 1.41 -3.48 11.03
N LEU A 59 0.60 -2.42 11.05
CA LEU A 59 -0.09 -1.95 12.25
C LEU A 59 -1.53 -2.42 12.27
N ASN A 60 -2.02 -2.78 13.45
CA ASN A 60 -3.43 -3.05 13.66
C ASN A 60 -4.15 -1.75 14.04
N TYR A 61 -4.70 -1.08 13.03
CA TYR A 61 -5.43 0.18 13.19
C TYR A 61 -6.67 0.05 14.07
N ASP A 62 -7.35 -1.10 14.07
CA ASP A 62 -8.55 -1.33 14.88
C ASP A 62 -8.20 -1.29 16.37
N LYS A 63 -7.08 -1.93 16.76
CA LYS A 63 -6.53 -1.84 18.13
C LYS A 63 -6.03 -0.45 18.50
N MET A 64 -5.76 0.40 17.51
CA MET A 64 -5.41 1.81 17.71
C MET A 64 -6.65 2.73 17.70
N GLY A 65 -7.85 2.15 17.64
CA GLY A 65 -9.13 2.86 17.68
C GLY A 65 -9.62 3.38 16.33
N TYR A 66 -8.98 3.02 15.21
CA TYR A 66 -9.37 3.42 13.85
C TYR A 66 -10.19 2.32 13.16
N THR A 67 -11.33 1.98 13.77
CA THR A 67 -12.21 0.86 13.35
C THR A 67 -13.17 1.24 12.22
N PHE A 68 -13.36 2.52 11.95
CA PHE A 68 -14.26 2.99 10.90
C PHE A 68 -13.50 3.11 9.59
N ILE A 69 -13.98 2.43 8.55
CA ILE A 69 -13.42 2.50 7.19
C ILE A 69 -14.49 3.03 6.24
N ALA A 70 -14.13 4.01 5.43
CA ALA A 70 -14.97 4.51 4.35
C ALA A 70 -14.17 4.60 3.06
N HIS A 71 -14.87 4.34 1.95
CA HIS A 71 -14.37 4.62 0.62
C HIS A 71 -15.04 5.88 0.10
N VAL A 72 -14.25 6.84 -0.36
CA VAL A 72 -14.72 8.14 -0.79
C VAL A 72 -14.38 8.32 -2.26
N GLY A 73 -15.40 8.35 -3.11
CA GLY A 73 -15.29 8.79 -4.49
C GLY A 73 -15.32 10.32 -4.54
N VAL A 74 -14.31 10.92 -5.14
CA VAL A 74 -14.14 12.37 -5.25
C VAL A 74 -14.34 12.78 -6.71
N TYR A 75 -15.31 13.67 -6.93
CA TYR A 75 -15.55 14.29 -8.22
C TYR A 75 -14.82 15.63 -8.25
N LEU A 76 -14.06 15.87 -9.31
CA LEU A 76 -13.37 17.13 -9.51
C LEU A 76 -14.19 18.06 -10.40
N GLU A 77 -14.03 19.36 -10.21
CA GLU A 77 -14.58 20.35 -11.14
C GLU A 77 -13.94 20.24 -12.53
N LYS A 78 -12.62 20.00 -12.55
CA LYS A 78 -11.81 19.86 -13.76
C LYS A 78 -10.74 18.80 -13.54
N THR A 79 -10.53 17.93 -14.52
CA THR A 79 -9.49 16.87 -14.45
C THR A 79 -8.07 17.46 -14.30
N SER A 80 -7.82 18.68 -14.79
CA SER A 80 -6.53 19.35 -14.60
C SER A 80 -6.16 19.64 -13.14
N MET A 81 -7.15 19.65 -12.22
CA MET A 81 -6.94 19.87 -10.78
C MET A 81 -6.52 18.59 -10.03
N THR A 82 -6.47 17.43 -10.70
CA THR A 82 -6.19 16.12 -10.06
C THR A 82 -4.94 16.15 -9.20
N GLN A 83 -3.84 16.71 -9.70
CA GLN A 83 -2.58 16.75 -8.97
C GLN A 83 -2.67 17.62 -7.70
N HIS A 84 -3.31 18.80 -7.81
CA HIS A 84 -3.52 19.70 -6.69
C HIS A 84 -4.37 19.05 -5.58
N VAL A 85 -5.44 18.37 -5.96
CA VAL A 85 -6.32 17.68 -5.02
C VAL A 85 -5.59 16.51 -4.35
N LEU A 86 -4.79 15.74 -5.10
CA LEU A 86 -3.96 14.67 -4.53
C LEU A 86 -2.95 15.21 -3.52
N ASP A 87 -2.31 16.34 -3.79
CA ASP A 87 -1.37 16.96 -2.86
C ASP A 87 -2.07 17.44 -1.58
N SER A 88 -3.29 17.99 -1.70
CA SER A 88 -4.13 18.34 -0.56
C SER A 88 -4.58 17.10 0.25
N LEU A 89 -4.97 16.02 -0.43
CA LEU A 89 -5.36 14.76 0.21
C LEU A 89 -4.21 14.13 1.02
N ARG A 90 -2.96 14.26 0.56
CA ARG A 90 -1.76 13.81 1.31
C ARG A 90 -1.60 14.48 2.66
N LEU A 91 -2.16 15.69 2.84
CA LEU A 91 -2.12 16.42 4.11
C LEU A 91 -3.18 15.93 5.10
N ILE A 92 -4.09 15.03 4.69
CA ILE A 92 -5.11 14.43 5.54
C ILE A 92 -4.66 13.01 5.90
N PRO A 93 -4.08 12.76 7.10
CA PRO A 93 -3.47 11.46 7.44
C PRO A 93 -4.46 10.29 7.41
N ASN A 94 -5.74 10.58 7.59
CA ASN A 94 -6.81 9.60 7.54
C ASN A 94 -7.06 9.05 6.13
N VAL A 95 -6.62 9.74 5.07
CA VAL A 95 -6.64 9.24 3.70
C VAL A 95 -5.45 8.30 3.51
N THR A 96 -5.71 7.01 3.72
CA THR A 96 -4.66 5.97 3.73
C THR A 96 -4.30 5.48 2.32
N VAL A 97 -5.21 5.65 1.36
CA VAL A 97 -5.00 5.28 -0.05
C VAL A 97 -5.81 6.25 -0.92
N ALA A 98 -5.25 6.63 -2.07
CA ALA A 98 -5.96 7.37 -3.10
C ALA A 98 -5.56 6.85 -4.48
N TYR A 99 -6.55 6.64 -5.35
CA TYR A 99 -6.37 6.18 -6.72
C TYR A 99 -6.94 7.20 -7.68
N VAL A 100 -6.26 7.46 -8.79
CA VAL A 100 -6.88 8.14 -9.94
C VAL A 100 -7.62 7.08 -10.75
N THR A 101 -8.89 7.33 -11.06
CA THR A 101 -9.76 6.35 -11.71
C THR A 101 -10.35 6.89 -13.01
N ALA A 102 -10.54 6.02 -14.01
CA ALA A 102 -11.25 6.33 -15.25
C ALA A 102 -12.79 6.16 -15.13
N GLY A 103 -13.29 5.80 -13.95
CA GLY A 103 -14.69 5.49 -13.69
C GLY A 103 -15.55 6.72 -13.36
N LYS A 104 -16.63 6.48 -12.59
CA LYS A 104 -17.61 7.50 -12.18
C LYS A 104 -16.96 8.69 -11.44
N TYR A 105 -15.91 8.42 -10.66
CA TYR A 105 -15.16 9.41 -9.89
C TYR A 105 -13.79 9.65 -10.53
N ASN A 106 -13.22 10.84 -10.31
CA ASN A 106 -11.85 11.12 -10.75
C ASN A 106 -10.82 10.51 -9.80
N ILE A 107 -11.10 10.56 -8.49
CA ILE A 107 -10.24 10.00 -7.45
C ILE A 107 -11.09 9.08 -6.56
N PHE A 108 -10.53 7.95 -6.15
CA PHE A 108 -11.14 7.02 -5.20
C PHE A 108 -10.23 6.79 -4.01
N CYS A 109 -10.70 7.12 -2.82
CA CYS A 109 -9.90 7.12 -1.59
C CYS A 109 -10.37 6.08 -0.59
N LYS A 110 -9.44 5.53 0.20
CA LYS A 110 -9.72 4.76 1.41
C LYS A 110 -9.38 5.60 2.64
N VAL A 111 -10.38 5.84 3.48
CA VAL A 111 -10.29 6.62 4.70
C VAL A 111 -10.42 5.72 5.92
N ARG A 112 -9.58 5.93 6.94
CA ARG A 112 -9.72 5.34 8.28
C ARG A 112 -10.05 6.42 9.31
N ALA A 113 -11.02 6.16 10.16
CA ALA A 113 -11.49 7.07 11.20
C ALA A 113 -11.78 6.33 12.51
N LYS A 114 -11.91 7.08 13.61
CA LYS A 114 -12.19 6.52 14.94
C LYS A 114 -13.67 6.25 15.20
N SER A 115 -14.53 7.01 14.54
CA SER A 115 -15.98 6.94 14.70
C SER A 115 -16.67 7.54 13.48
N THR A 116 -17.99 7.41 13.41
CA THR A 116 -18.81 8.06 12.38
C THR A 116 -18.67 9.58 12.40
N ASN A 117 -18.53 10.20 13.58
CA ASN A 117 -18.35 11.66 13.69
C ASN A 117 -16.98 12.09 13.18
N ASP A 118 -15.93 11.37 13.55
CA ASP A 118 -14.57 11.61 13.04
C ASP A 118 -14.53 11.44 11.51
N ALA A 119 -15.20 10.41 10.99
CA ALA A 119 -15.32 10.18 9.55
C ALA A 119 -16.02 11.33 8.83
N LYS A 120 -17.13 11.84 9.39
CA LYS A 120 -17.84 13.01 8.85
C LYS A 120 -16.89 14.21 8.73
N ASP A 121 -16.15 14.52 9.80
CA ASP A 121 -15.22 15.66 9.81
C ASP A 121 -14.09 15.48 8.77
N ILE A 122 -13.61 14.26 8.59
CA ILE A 122 -12.60 13.94 7.56
C ILE A 122 -13.19 14.09 6.15
N ILE A 123 -14.40 13.61 5.91
CA ILE A 123 -15.07 13.71 4.60
C ILE A 123 -15.33 15.18 4.25
N TYR A 124 -15.75 16.00 5.21
CA TYR A 124 -15.91 17.44 4.99
C TYR A 124 -14.59 18.13 4.66
N LYS A 125 -13.49 17.75 5.33
CA LYS A 125 -12.15 18.23 4.94
C LYS A 125 -11.77 17.86 3.51
N ILE A 126 -12.24 16.73 2.99
CA ILE A 126 -12.02 16.33 1.59
C ILE A 126 -12.90 17.16 0.66
N ASP A 127 -14.17 17.38 1.03
CA ASP A 127 -15.14 18.15 0.25
C ASP A 127 -14.73 19.63 0.11
N ASP A 128 -14.13 20.20 1.16
CA ASP A 128 -13.63 21.58 1.20
C ASP A 128 -12.34 21.83 0.38
N ILE A 129 -11.72 20.78 -0.18
CA ILE A 129 -10.51 20.93 -1.00
C ILE A 129 -10.85 21.67 -2.29
N SER A 130 -10.10 22.73 -2.60
CA SER A 130 -10.27 23.46 -3.86
C SER A 130 -10.14 22.54 -5.08
N GLY A 131 -11.15 22.57 -5.94
CA GLY A 131 -11.25 21.71 -7.13
C GLY A 131 -12.05 20.44 -6.92
N VAL A 132 -12.47 20.13 -5.69
CA VAL A 132 -13.48 19.10 -5.40
C VAL A 132 -14.88 19.70 -5.63
N ASN A 133 -15.66 19.03 -6.47
CA ASN A 133 -17.04 19.42 -6.78
C ASN A 133 -18.03 18.77 -5.81
N ARG A 134 -17.82 17.48 -5.51
CA ARG A 134 -18.59 16.72 -4.52
C ARG A 134 -17.89 15.41 -4.17
N THR A 135 -18.33 14.81 -3.09
CA THR A 135 -17.92 13.47 -2.65
C THR A 135 -19.09 12.47 -2.61
N GLU A 136 -18.78 11.19 -2.80
CA GLU A 136 -19.73 10.09 -2.61
C GLU A 136 -19.05 9.05 -1.71
N THR A 137 -19.67 8.75 -0.56
CA THR A 137 -19.05 7.91 0.47
C THR A 137 -19.75 6.56 0.58
N MET A 138 -18.95 5.50 0.64
CA MET A 138 -19.37 4.12 0.86
C MET A 138 -18.74 3.63 2.17
N ILE A 139 -19.55 3.37 3.19
CA ILE A 139 -19.06 2.84 4.47
C ILE A 139 -18.73 1.35 4.29
N SER A 140 -17.55 0.94 4.72
CA SER A 140 -17.17 -0.46 4.77
C SER A 140 -17.81 -1.10 6.00
N LEU A 141 -18.64 -2.11 5.77
CA LEU A 141 -19.23 -2.91 6.85
C LEU A 141 -18.24 -3.93 7.40
N GLU A 142 -17.41 -4.47 6.52
CA GLU A 142 -16.39 -5.48 6.83
C GLU A 142 -15.23 -5.35 5.82
N GLU A 143 -14.01 -5.62 6.29
CA GLU A 143 -12.83 -5.84 5.45
C GLU A 143 -12.51 -7.35 5.45
N SER A 144 -13.19 -8.13 4.62
CA SER A 144 -13.05 -9.59 4.60
C SER A 144 -11.70 -10.07 4.05
N ILE A 145 -11.01 -9.25 3.24
CA ILE A 145 -9.71 -9.58 2.63
C ILE A 145 -8.81 -8.33 2.66
N ASN A 146 -7.66 -8.43 3.32
CA ASN A 146 -6.60 -7.41 3.30
C ASN A 146 -5.22 -8.09 3.35
N ASP A 147 -4.93 -8.85 2.29
CA ASP A 147 -3.75 -9.69 2.18
C ASP A 147 -2.79 -9.12 1.14
N LYS A 148 -1.67 -8.56 1.62
CA LYS A 148 -0.63 -7.96 0.78
C LYS A 148 0.36 -8.99 0.22
N LYS A 149 0.29 -10.25 0.67
CA LYS A 149 1.29 -11.30 0.36
C LYS A 149 0.79 -12.27 -0.71
N ARG A 150 -0.52 -12.54 -0.76
CA ARG A 150 -1.13 -13.56 -1.63
C ARG A 150 -0.72 -13.49 -3.09
N LEU A 151 -0.77 -12.29 -3.69
CA LEU A 151 -0.43 -12.11 -5.11
C LEU A 151 1.05 -12.41 -5.38
N MET A 152 1.95 -12.09 -4.43
CA MET A 152 3.38 -12.37 -4.59
C MET A 152 3.65 -13.87 -4.61
N HIS A 153 3.07 -14.62 -3.67
CA HIS A 153 3.20 -16.07 -3.67
C HIS A 153 2.65 -16.71 -4.96
N ALA A 154 1.59 -16.15 -5.54
CA ALA A 154 1.06 -16.61 -6.83
C ALA A 154 2.03 -16.31 -7.99
N ILE A 155 2.58 -15.10 -8.06
CA ILE A 155 3.55 -14.73 -9.11
C ILE A 155 4.79 -15.63 -9.09
N PHE A 156 5.25 -16.04 -7.90
CA PHE A 156 6.41 -16.94 -7.77
C PHE A 156 6.12 -18.38 -8.20
N GLN A 157 4.86 -18.77 -8.37
CA GLN A 157 4.48 -20.09 -8.91
C GLN A 157 4.37 -20.09 -10.44
N GLU A 158 4.34 -18.92 -11.08
CA GLU A 158 4.18 -18.77 -12.54
C GLU A 158 5.51 -18.55 -13.29
N ILE A 159 6.62 -18.36 -12.58
CA ILE A 159 7.97 -18.15 -13.11
C ILE A 159 8.78 -19.45 -12.97
#